data_AF-A0A7S2DVH8-F1
#
_entry.id   AF-A0A7S2DVH8-F1
#
_cell.length_a   1.000
_cell.length_b   1.000
_cell.length_c   1.000
_cell.angle_alpha   90.00
_cell.angle_beta   90.00
_cell.angle_gamma   90.00
#
_symmetry.space_group_name_H-M   'P 1'
#
loop_
_entity.id
_entity.type
_entity.pdbx_description
1 polymer ?
#
loop_
_entity_poly.entity_id
_entity_poly.type
_entity_poly.pdbx_seq_one_letter_code
_entity_poly.pdbx_strand_id
1 'polypeptide(L)'
;CMSRCTITMGCVGIEFAANLARCEVWFRPGGLTSVPVSGFDCFRYANGPTEFSIPENPQGYTKWVVHFMPWFRGSTSSPPHAHWCASYGNSYYDPVVGTYDLTNVSLVNMELDMMQDAGIDGLWIDYQTSKWDTVVDILVAEMKLRGMGFAIVVDSAINKNIFAERGAKIASWMSEPHYYRHYGTPIVPVFNDPETIFVALPMPAVYITRYELDKPWWAQDTYPWVNSNAVTNAQKYYREWHPYMVIASAYRGFKDCYPNHALSTPLQDQLHTTLAAASQYNPAFVQLLTWNDFGEGTQLEPSWLRPVDQCRDICSPKCDTVADCFNGDTYFDCSKPVGMAYGPGHPACGNTGDLSARADLDVVKQHIRAERIRLGLASRHARRYDTVVLK
;
A
#
# COMPACT_ATOMS: atom_id res chain seq x y z
N CYS A 1 -21.71 -22.42 22.31
CA CYS A 1 -20.42 -21.75 22.09
C CYS A 1 -19.59 -22.42 20.99
N MET A 2 -19.24 -23.70 21.10
CA MET A 2 -18.36 -24.45 20.16
C MET A 2 -18.61 -24.20 18.66
N SER A 3 -19.87 -24.26 18.19
CA SER A 3 -20.22 -23.99 16.79
C SER A 3 -19.76 -22.60 16.27
N ARG A 4 -19.70 -21.59 17.14
CA ARG A 4 -19.17 -20.26 16.80
C ARG A 4 -17.66 -20.34 16.51
N CYS A 5 -16.90 -21.08 17.30
CA CYS A 5 -15.47 -21.30 17.06
C CYS A 5 -15.23 -22.07 15.75
N THR A 6 -15.98 -23.14 15.47
CA THR A 6 -15.76 -23.96 14.26
C THR A 6 -16.05 -23.22 12.94
N ILE A 7 -16.79 -22.11 12.98
CA ILE A 7 -17.01 -21.22 11.81
C ILE A 7 -16.19 -19.92 11.90
N THR A 8 -15.46 -19.70 12.99
CA THR A 8 -14.62 -18.50 13.19
C THR A 8 -13.19 -18.82 12.76
N MET A 9 -12.76 -18.22 11.65
CA MET A 9 -11.39 -18.34 11.14
C MET A 9 -10.37 -17.95 12.22
N GLY A 10 -9.28 -18.72 12.33
CA GLY A 10 -8.27 -18.51 13.37
C GLY A 10 -8.67 -18.93 14.79
N CYS A 11 -9.84 -19.55 15.01
CA CYS A 11 -10.19 -20.05 16.35
C CYS A 11 -9.20 -21.14 16.84
N VAL A 12 -8.74 -21.00 18.08
CA VAL A 12 -7.95 -22.02 18.81
C VAL A 12 -8.65 -22.54 20.07
N GLY A 13 -9.77 -21.93 20.48
CA GLY A 13 -10.57 -22.40 21.62
C GLY A 13 -11.68 -21.43 22.03
N ILE A 14 -12.36 -21.74 23.13
CA ILE A 14 -13.46 -20.95 23.69
C ILE A 14 -13.42 -20.87 25.22
N GLU A 15 -13.85 -19.73 25.74
CA GLU A 15 -14.33 -19.58 27.12
C GLU A 15 -15.86 -19.62 27.12
N PHE A 16 -16.45 -20.34 28.07
CA PHE A 16 -17.91 -20.50 28.16
C PHE A 16 -18.38 -20.48 29.62
N ALA A 17 -19.41 -19.70 29.92
CA ALA A 17 -20.10 -19.74 31.21
C ALA A 17 -21.61 -19.94 30.99
N ALA A 18 -22.09 -21.14 31.26
CA ALA A 18 -23.49 -21.53 31.04
C ALA A 18 -24.49 -20.66 31.84
N ASN A 19 -24.14 -20.34 33.08
CA ASN A 19 -24.92 -19.50 34.00
C ASN A 19 -24.95 -18.01 33.61
N LEU A 20 -24.01 -17.54 32.77
CA LEU A 20 -23.92 -16.15 32.31
C LEU A 20 -24.27 -16.00 30.82
N ALA A 21 -24.52 -17.11 30.12
CA ALA A 21 -24.58 -17.19 28.64
C ALA A 21 -23.35 -16.62 27.89
N ARG A 22 -22.24 -16.31 28.59
CA ARG A 22 -21.02 -15.74 28.00
C ARG A 22 -20.31 -16.81 27.17
N CYS A 23 -19.88 -16.42 25.98
CA CYS A 23 -19.17 -17.25 25.03
C CYS A 23 -18.15 -16.40 24.29
N GLU A 24 -16.88 -16.60 24.60
CA GLU A 24 -15.77 -15.91 23.94
C GLU A 24 -14.98 -16.91 23.10
N VAL A 25 -14.53 -16.44 21.94
CA VAL A 25 -13.73 -17.22 21.00
C VAL A 25 -12.29 -16.72 21.11
N TRP A 26 -11.36 -17.64 21.32
CA TRP A 26 -9.94 -17.31 21.39
C TRP A 26 -9.25 -17.64 20.08
N PHE A 27 -8.18 -16.89 19.83
CA PHE A 27 -7.39 -16.99 18.61
C PHE A 27 -5.86 -17.09 18.89
N ARG A 28 -5.42 -16.88 20.14
CA ARG A 28 -4.01 -16.92 20.57
C ARG A 28 -3.62 -18.34 21.00
N PRO A 29 -2.58 -18.98 20.43
CA PRO A 29 -2.26 -20.41 20.68
C PRO A 29 -2.10 -20.86 22.14
N GLY A 30 -1.79 -19.94 23.06
CA GLY A 30 -1.69 -20.22 24.51
C GLY A 30 -3.00 -20.11 25.32
N GLY A 31 -4.11 -19.72 24.70
CA GLY A 31 -5.36 -19.38 25.42
C GLY A 31 -5.32 -18.00 26.09
N LEU A 32 -6.32 -17.69 26.93
CA LEU A 32 -6.39 -16.44 27.71
C LEU A 32 -6.08 -16.61 29.20
N THR A 33 -6.21 -17.83 29.75
CA THR A 33 -6.26 -18.07 31.20
C THR A 33 -4.98 -18.73 31.72
N SER A 34 -4.13 -17.97 32.41
CA SER A 34 -3.03 -18.54 33.23
C SER A 34 -3.53 -19.08 34.58
N VAL A 35 -4.77 -18.75 34.97
CA VAL A 35 -5.43 -19.15 36.22
C VAL A 35 -6.89 -19.53 35.89
N PRO A 36 -7.41 -20.68 36.38
CA PRO A 36 -8.81 -21.04 36.17
C PRO A 36 -9.76 -20.16 36.99
N VAL A 37 -10.87 -19.73 36.38
CA VAL A 37 -11.90 -18.90 37.03
C VAL A 37 -13.15 -19.75 37.30
N SER A 38 -13.68 -19.72 38.52
CA SER A 38 -14.87 -20.49 38.89
C SER A 38 -16.09 -20.06 38.07
N GLY A 39 -16.82 -21.03 37.51
CA GLY A 39 -17.97 -20.80 36.63
C GLY A 39 -17.66 -20.64 35.14
N PHE A 40 -16.39 -20.74 34.73
CA PHE A 40 -15.97 -20.67 33.32
C PHE A 40 -15.31 -21.98 32.87
N ASP A 41 -15.89 -22.61 31.86
CA ASP A 41 -15.32 -23.75 31.15
C ASP A 41 -14.40 -23.28 30.01
N CYS A 42 -13.27 -23.96 29.86
CA CYS A 42 -12.20 -23.61 28.93
C CYS A 42 -11.92 -24.78 27.97
N PHE A 43 -12.22 -24.61 26.67
CA PHE A 43 -12.03 -25.67 25.67
C PHE A 43 -11.05 -25.25 24.57
N ARG A 44 -9.93 -25.97 24.41
CA ARG A 44 -9.07 -25.85 23.22
C ARG A 44 -9.72 -26.54 22.03
N TYR A 45 -9.67 -25.91 20.85
CA TYR A 45 -10.09 -26.55 19.60
C TYR A 45 -8.98 -27.49 19.15
N ALA A 46 -9.24 -28.81 19.18
CA ALA A 46 -8.25 -29.84 18.90
C ALA A 46 -7.64 -29.77 17.49
N ASN A 47 -8.39 -29.21 16.53
CA ASN A 47 -7.96 -29.00 15.14
C ASN A 47 -7.66 -27.52 14.82
N GLY A 48 -7.57 -26.65 15.84
CA GLY A 48 -7.09 -25.28 15.67
C GLY A 48 -5.57 -25.23 15.46
N PRO A 49 -5.01 -24.15 14.89
CA PRO A 49 -3.57 -24.04 14.67
C PRO A 49 -2.78 -24.26 15.97
N THR A 50 -1.81 -25.17 15.91
CA THR A 50 -1.18 -25.75 17.10
C THR A 50 -0.05 -24.91 17.67
N GLU A 51 0.63 -24.14 16.82
CA GLU A 51 1.75 -23.23 17.13
C GLU A 51 1.60 -21.91 16.34
N PHE A 52 2.63 -21.06 16.31
CA PHE A 52 2.70 -19.85 15.49
C PHE A 52 2.89 -20.18 14.00
N SER A 53 1.88 -20.77 13.36
CA SER A 53 1.76 -20.68 11.92
C SER A 53 1.35 -19.25 11.55
N ILE A 54 2.26 -18.53 10.87
CA ILE A 54 1.89 -17.41 10.01
C ILE A 54 0.74 -17.91 9.10
N PRO A 55 -0.37 -17.16 8.95
CA PRO A 55 -1.47 -17.60 8.08
C PRO A 55 -0.94 -17.99 6.70
N GLU A 56 -1.07 -19.27 6.35
CA GLU A 56 -0.50 -19.78 5.10
C GLU A 56 -1.04 -18.94 3.94
N ASN A 57 -0.15 -18.34 3.16
CA ASN A 57 -0.53 -17.53 2.01
C ASN A 57 -1.45 -18.38 1.11
N PRO A 58 -2.76 -18.05 0.98
CA PRO A 58 -3.74 -18.97 0.38
C PRO A 58 -3.52 -19.23 -1.12
N GLN A 59 -2.60 -18.48 -1.73
CA GLN A 59 -2.27 -18.51 -3.15
C GLN A 59 -0.92 -19.22 -3.38
N GLY A 60 -0.15 -19.49 -2.32
CA GLY A 60 1.17 -20.11 -2.34
C GLY A 60 2.31 -19.17 -2.74
N TYR A 61 2.06 -17.87 -2.90
CA TYR A 61 3.08 -16.87 -3.24
C TYR A 61 2.66 -15.44 -2.90
N THR A 62 3.65 -14.64 -2.53
CA THR A 62 3.52 -13.21 -2.22
C THR A 62 2.84 -12.43 -3.36
N LYS A 63 1.80 -11.64 -3.05
CA LYS A 63 1.24 -10.65 -3.98
C LYS A 63 1.98 -9.32 -3.84
N TRP A 64 2.54 -8.82 -4.93
CA TRP A 64 3.27 -7.56 -4.96
C TRP A 64 2.35 -6.46 -5.46
N VAL A 65 1.90 -5.56 -4.58
CA VAL A 65 0.92 -4.51 -4.90
C VAL A 65 1.52 -3.15 -4.63
N VAL A 66 1.18 -2.13 -5.42
CA VAL A 66 1.65 -0.77 -5.16
C VAL A 66 0.50 0.14 -4.73
N HIS A 67 0.75 0.96 -3.72
CA HIS A 67 -0.22 1.93 -3.21
C HIS A 67 -0.28 3.12 -4.17
N PHE A 68 -1.47 3.48 -4.65
CA PHE A 68 -1.65 4.37 -5.79
C PHE A 68 -2.61 5.51 -5.49
N MET A 69 -2.22 6.72 -5.88
CA MET A 69 -2.92 7.95 -5.57
C MET A 69 -3.69 8.48 -6.79
N PRO A 70 -5.04 8.55 -6.75
CA PRO A 70 -5.86 8.90 -7.93
C PRO A 70 -6.06 10.41 -8.14
N TRP A 71 -5.44 11.26 -7.32
CA TRP A 71 -5.84 12.66 -7.17
C TRP A 71 -5.19 13.65 -8.13
N PHE A 72 -4.18 13.24 -8.91
CA PHE A 72 -3.48 14.09 -9.86
C PHE A 72 -4.30 14.38 -11.12
N ARG A 73 -4.58 15.65 -11.38
CA ARG A 73 -5.40 16.13 -12.52
C ARG A 73 -4.70 17.26 -13.29
N GLY A 74 -5.14 17.51 -14.52
CA GLY A 74 -4.55 18.48 -15.44
C GLY A 74 -5.26 19.83 -15.47
N SER A 75 -4.96 20.65 -16.48
CA SER A 75 -5.45 22.03 -16.62
C SER A 75 -6.97 22.18 -16.79
N THR A 76 -7.67 21.12 -17.17
CA THR A 76 -9.14 21.12 -17.38
C THR A 76 -9.95 20.71 -16.14
N SER A 77 -9.30 20.39 -15.02
CA SER A 77 -10.00 20.05 -13.77
C SER A 77 -10.51 21.28 -13.01
N SER A 78 -11.26 21.04 -11.92
CA SER A 78 -11.73 22.09 -11.01
C SER A 78 -11.45 21.71 -9.55
N PRO A 79 -10.48 22.37 -8.88
CA PRO A 79 -9.54 23.36 -9.43
C PRO A 79 -8.65 22.77 -10.53
N PRO A 80 -8.12 23.58 -11.47
CA PRO A 80 -7.09 23.14 -12.42
C PRO A 80 -5.86 22.60 -11.70
N HIS A 81 -5.17 21.64 -12.33
CA HIS A 81 -3.95 21.03 -11.78
C HIS A 81 -4.17 20.47 -10.36
N ALA A 82 -5.31 19.81 -10.14
CA ALA A 82 -5.66 19.30 -8.82
C ALA A 82 -4.58 18.34 -8.29
N HIS A 83 -4.37 18.43 -6.98
CA HIS A 83 -3.22 17.92 -6.24
C HIS A 83 -1.86 18.53 -6.61
N TRP A 84 -1.47 18.62 -7.89
CA TRP A 84 -0.17 19.21 -8.29
C TRP A 84 0.08 20.63 -7.76
N CYS A 85 -0.99 21.41 -7.59
CA CYS A 85 -0.98 22.77 -7.06
C CYS A 85 -1.62 22.90 -5.66
N ALA A 86 -1.68 21.80 -4.91
CA ALA A 86 -1.84 21.83 -3.46
C ALA A 86 -0.45 21.73 -2.79
N SER A 87 -0.37 21.99 -1.48
CA SER A 87 0.83 21.70 -0.68
C SER A 87 1.32 20.25 -0.85
N TYR A 88 0.38 19.31 -1.00
CA TYR A 88 0.62 17.89 -1.24
C TYR A 88 1.11 17.55 -2.66
N GLY A 89 1.15 18.54 -3.57
CA GLY A 89 1.73 18.42 -4.90
C GLY A 89 3.13 19.01 -5.01
N ASN A 90 3.51 19.92 -4.09
CA ASN A 90 4.90 20.36 -4.01
C ASN A 90 5.75 19.19 -3.48
N SER A 91 6.96 19.06 -4.02
CA SER A 91 7.79 17.86 -3.82
C SER A 91 9.26 18.17 -4.10
N TYR A 92 10.15 17.34 -3.53
CA TYR A 92 11.55 17.26 -3.94
C TYR A 92 11.75 16.59 -5.31
N TYR A 93 10.71 16.00 -5.90
CA TYR A 93 10.80 15.21 -7.12
C TYR A 93 9.79 15.67 -8.18
N ASP A 94 10.11 15.47 -9.46
CA ASP A 94 9.18 15.62 -10.58
C ASP A 94 9.08 14.29 -11.36
N PRO A 95 7.88 13.91 -11.87
CA PRO A 95 7.70 12.70 -12.67
C PRO A 95 8.50 12.77 -13.98
N VAL A 96 9.01 11.62 -14.47
CA VAL A 96 9.65 11.52 -15.80
C VAL A 96 8.70 11.94 -16.92
N VAL A 97 7.40 11.69 -16.75
CA VAL A 97 6.33 12.05 -17.70
C VAL A 97 5.85 13.50 -17.56
N GLY A 98 6.41 14.27 -16.63
CA GLY A 98 5.92 15.60 -16.24
C GLY A 98 4.58 15.53 -15.49
N THR A 99 3.97 16.68 -15.21
CA THR A 99 2.69 16.73 -14.47
C THR A 99 1.51 16.34 -15.34
N TYR A 100 0.72 15.36 -14.89
CA TYR A 100 -0.26 14.63 -15.69
C TYR A 100 -1.72 14.74 -15.20
N ASP A 101 -2.66 14.21 -15.98
CA ASP A 101 -4.06 13.99 -15.55
C ASP A 101 -4.37 12.49 -15.60
N LEU A 102 -4.77 11.89 -14.48
CA LEU A 102 -5.11 10.47 -14.39
C LEU A 102 -6.45 10.11 -15.07
N THR A 103 -7.15 11.06 -15.68
CA THR A 103 -8.22 10.80 -16.66
C THR A 103 -7.70 10.62 -18.10
N ASN A 104 -6.40 10.81 -18.34
CA ASN A 104 -5.76 10.41 -19.59
C ASN A 104 -5.50 8.89 -19.60
N VAL A 105 -6.40 8.14 -20.23
CA VAL A 105 -6.33 6.68 -20.34
C VAL A 105 -5.01 6.20 -20.97
N SER A 106 -4.39 6.97 -21.87
CA SER A 106 -3.09 6.61 -22.47
C SER A 106 -1.91 6.73 -21.49
N LEU A 107 -2.00 7.63 -20.51
CA LEU A 107 -1.03 7.73 -19.41
C LEU A 107 -1.22 6.58 -18.42
N VAL A 108 -2.46 6.36 -17.95
CA VAL A 108 -2.77 5.25 -17.03
C VAL A 108 -2.34 3.91 -17.61
N ASN A 109 -2.53 3.71 -18.91
CA ASN A 109 -2.00 2.54 -19.62
C ASN A 109 -0.47 2.42 -19.53
N MET A 110 0.27 3.51 -19.76
CA MET A 110 1.73 3.53 -19.63
C MET A 110 2.20 3.21 -18.20
N GLU A 111 1.52 3.73 -17.18
CA GLU A 111 1.83 3.43 -15.77
C GLU A 111 1.59 1.96 -15.45
N LEU A 112 0.41 1.42 -15.78
CA LEU A 112 0.06 0.02 -15.55
C LEU A 112 0.97 -0.95 -16.33
N ASP A 113 1.41 -0.58 -17.54
CA ASP A 113 2.37 -1.36 -18.32
C ASP A 113 3.76 -1.37 -17.67
N MET A 114 4.23 -0.24 -17.12
CA MET A 114 5.48 -0.18 -16.35
C MET A 114 5.40 -1.01 -15.06
N MET A 115 4.28 -0.97 -14.35
CA MET A 115 4.03 -1.83 -13.18
C MET A 115 4.03 -3.31 -13.54
N GLN A 116 3.34 -3.70 -14.62
CA GLN A 116 3.24 -5.09 -15.06
C GLN A 116 4.59 -5.63 -15.55
N ASP A 117 5.39 -4.83 -16.24
CA ASP A 117 6.78 -5.18 -16.62
C ASP A 117 7.71 -5.27 -15.41
N ALA A 118 7.52 -4.44 -14.38
CA ALA A 118 8.15 -4.62 -13.07
C ALA A 118 7.64 -5.87 -12.31
N GLY A 119 6.58 -6.52 -12.81
CA GLY A 119 5.99 -7.72 -12.25
C GLY A 119 4.99 -7.46 -11.12
N ILE A 120 4.59 -6.22 -10.86
CA ILE A 120 3.60 -5.86 -9.84
C ILE A 120 2.25 -6.52 -10.20
N ASP A 121 1.63 -7.19 -9.23
CA ASP A 121 0.38 -7.94 -9.36
C ASP A 121 -0.88 -7.05 -9.43
N GLY A 122 -0.78 -5.77 -9.06
CA GLY A 122 -1.90 -4.83 -9.05
C GLY A 122 -1.78 -3.65 -8.07
N LEU A 123 -2.90 -2.96 -7.82
CA LEU A 123 -2.95 -1.70 -7.08
C LEU A 123 -3.71 -1.77 -5.75
N TRP A 124 -3.27 -1.01 -4.76
CA TRP A 124 -4.11 -0.57 -3.64
C TRP A 124 -4.38 0.91 -3.84
N ILE A 125 -5.59 1.27 -4.29
CA ILE A 125 -5.92 2.63 -4.74
C ILE A 125 -6.55 3.42 -3.59
N ASP A 126 -6.00 4.59 -3.27
CA ASP A 126 -6.55 5.51 -2.28
C ASP A 126 -7.93 6.07 -2.72
N TYR A 127 -8.85 6.29 -1.78
CA TYR A 127 -10.17 6.82 -2.05
C TYR A 127 -10.76 7.65 -0.91
N GLN A 128 -10.45 8.95 -0.92
CA GLN A 128 -10.96 9.97 0.01
C GLN A 128 -12.32 10.59 -0.36
N THR A 129 -12.72 10.59 -1.64
CA THR A 129 -13.83 11.43 -2.13
C THR A 129 -14.33 11.04 -3.52
N SER A 130 -15.59 11.37 -3.82
CA SER A 130 -16.21 11.17 -5.13
C SER A 130 -15.54 11.91 -6.29
N LYS A 131 -14.70 12.93 -6.02
CA LYS A 131 -13.88 13.60 -7.06
C LYS A 131 -12.98 12.63 -7.82
N TRP A 132 -12.61 11.51 -7.19
CA TRP A 132 -11.73 10.50 -7.74
C TRP A 132 -12.47 9.38 -8.49
N ASP A 133 -13.82 9.35 -8.47
CA ASP A 133 -14.65 8.30 -9.09
C ASP A 133 -14.20 7.95 -10.52
N THR A 134 -14.03 8.97 -11.39
CA THR A 134 -13.64 8.78 -12.79
C THR A 134 -12.25 8.17 -12.95
N VAL A 135 -11.29 8.55 -12.09
CA VAL A 135 -9.93 8.03 -12.15
C VAL A 135 -9.89 6.58 -11.68
N VAL A 136 -10.58 6.28 -10.58
CA VAL A 136 -10.69 4.90 -10.08
C VAL A 136 -11.44 4.00 -11.06
N ASP A 137 -12.51 4.49 -11.70
CA ASP A 137 -13.22 3.74 -12.75
C ASP A 137 -12.34 3.43 -13.98
N ILE A 138 -11.47 4.37 -14.39
CA ILE A 138 -10.46 4.14 -15.45
C ILE A 138 -9.42 3.11 -15.01
N LEU A 139 -8.82 3.28 -13.82
CA LEU A 139 -7.83 2.34 -13.27
C LEU A 139 -8.40 0.91 -13.20
N VAL A 140 -9.62 0.76 -12.69
CA VAL A 140 -10.30 -0.54 -12.59
C VAL A 140 -10.55 -1.15 -13.98
N ALA A 141 -10.95 -0.37 -14.98
CA ALA A 141 -11.12 -0.85 -16.34
C ALA A 141 -9.79 -1.34 -16.96
N GLU A 142 -8.74 -0.53 -16.90
CA GLU A 142 -7.45 -0.81 -17.56
C GLU A 142 -6.64 -1.91 -16.84
N MET A 143 -6.80 -2.08 -15.52
CA MET A 143 -6.25 -3.22 -14.77
C MET A 143 -6.94 -4.55 -15.15
N LYS A 144 -8.27 -4.54 -15.35
CA LYS A 144 -9.03 -5.72 -15.75
C LYS A 144 -8.59 -6.26 -17.11
N LEU A 145 -8.22 -5.40 -18.05
CA LEU A 145 -7.65 -5.81 -19.35
C LEU A 145 -6.29 -6.50 -19.21
N ARG A 146 -5.50 -6.11 -18.21
CA ARG A 146 -4.18 -6.67 -17.88
C ARG A 146 -4.22 -7.90 -16.98
N GLY A 147 -5.38 -8.25 -16.43
CA GLY A 147 -5.52 -9.26 -15.38
C GLY A 147 -4.87 -8.87 -14.04
N MET A 148 -4.58 -7.58 -13.84
CA MET A 148 -4.07 -7.05 -12.59
C MET A 148 -5.19 -7.00 -11.54
N GLY A 149 -4.85 -7.30 -10.29
CA GLY A 149 -5.81 -7.21 -9.18
C GLY A 149 -5.88 -5.81 -8.58
N PHE A 150 -6.86 -5.56 -7.71
CA PHE A 150 -6.87 -4.31 -6.96
C PHE A 150 -7.63 -4.35 -5.63
N ALA A 151 -7.32 -3.42 -4.73
CA ALA A 151 -8.16 -3.09 -3.58
C ALA A 151 -8.41 -1.58 -3.54
N ILE A 152 -9.48 -1.17 -2.86
CA ILE A 152 -9.76 0.24 -2.57
C ILE A 152 -9.38 0.50 -1.12
N VAL A 153 -8.37 1.34 -0.92
CA VAL A 153 -7.99 1.87 0.38
C VAL A 153 -8.99 2.97 0.72
N VAL A 154 -9.78 2.77 1.76
CA VAL A 154 -10.73 3.78 2.23
C VAL A 154 -9.97 4.74 3.14
N ASP A 155 -9.56 5.89 2.59
CA ASP A 155 -8.91 6.94 3.37
C ASP A 155 -9.94 7.90 3.97
N SER A 156 -9.72 8.20 5.24
CA SER A 156 -10.52 9.11 6.06
C SER A 156 -9.87 10.48 6.27
N ALA A 157 -8.63 10.71 5.83
CA ALA A 157 -7.87 11.94 6.09
C ALA A 157 -8.68 13.20 5.75
N ILE A 158 -9.27 13.25 4.55
CA ILE A 158 -10.12 14.37 4.09
C ILE A 158 -11.60 14.18 4.45
N ASN A 159 -12.13 12.95 4.41
CA ASN A 159 -13.55 12.68 4.63
C ASN A 159 -13.79 11.63 5.73
N LYS A 160 -14.09 12.09 6.95
CA LYS A 160 -14.39 11.20 8.09
C LYS A 160 -15.64 10.32 7.86
N ASN A 161 -16.58 10.73 7.00
CA ASN A 161 -17.83 10.04 6.68
C ASN A 161 -17.77 9.13 5.43
N ILE A 162 -16.57 8.93 4.85
CA ILE A 162 -16.37 8.25 3.56
C ILE A 162 -17.13 6.92 3.41
N PHE A 163 -17.16 6.10 4.48
CA PHE A 163 -17.91 4.84 4.52
C PHE A 163 -19.41 5.00 4.30
N ALA A 164 -20.03 5.99 4.96
CA ALA A 164 -21.46 6.24 4.89
C ALA A 164 -21.87 6.86 3.54
N GLU A 165 -21.09 7.85 3.08
CA GLU A 165 -21.40 8.61 1.86
C GLU A 165 -21.12 7.81 0.57
N ARG A 166 -20.08 6.97 0.58
CA ARG A 166 -19.57 6.31 -0.64
C ARG A 166 -19.62 4.78 -0.59
N GLY A 167 -20.10 4.18 0.50
CA GLY A 167 -20.08 2.72 0.69
C GLY A 167 -20.73 1.93 -0.44
N ALA A 168 -21.76 2.45 -1.10
CA ALA A 168 -22.37 1.82 -2.27
C ALA A 168 -21.47 1.83 -3.53
N LYS A 169 -20.69 2.91 -3.75
CA LYS A 169 -19.70 2.97 -4.84
C LYS A 169 -18.52 2.05 -4.55
N ILE A 170 -18.01 2.07 -3.31
CA ILE A 170 -16.93 1.18 -2.86
C ILE A 170 -17.34 -0.30 -3.02
N ALA A 171 -18.56 -0.65 -2.61
CA ALA A 171 -19.12 -1.99 -2.82
C ALA A 171 -19.28 -2.37 -4.31
N SER A 172 -19.57 -1.41 -5.20
CA SER A 172 -19.62 -1.67 -6.65
C SER A 172 -18.25 -2.12 -7.18
N TRP A 173 -17.16 -1.49 -6.75
CA TRP A 173 -15.80 -1.93 -7.07
C TRP A 173 -15.43 -3.26 -6.40
N MET A 174 -15.85 -3.47 -5.14
CA MET A 174 -15.67 -4.76 -4.43
C MET A 174 -16.43 -5.93 -5.05
N SER A 175 -17.35 -5.68 -5.99
CA SER A 175 -18.03 -6.75 -6.75
C SER A 175 -17.18 -7.30 -7.91
N GLU A 176 -16.13 -6.59 -8.36
CA GLU A 176 -15.32 -6.98 -9.52
C GLU A 176 -14.53 -8.28 -9.31
N PRO A 177 -14.44 -9.18 -10.31
CA PRO A 177 -13.69 -10.44 -10.17
C PRO A 177 -12.19 -10.26 -9.83
N HIS A 178 -11.61 -9.13 -10.23
CA HIS A 178 -10.20 -8.79 -9.99
C HIS A 178 -9.96 -8.06 -8.65
N TYR A 179 -11.00 -7.72 -7.90
CA TYR A 179 -10.84 -7.14 -6.56
C TYR A 179 -10.19 -8.17 -5.62
N TYR A 180 -9.21 -7.77 -4.81
CA TYR A 180 -8.45 -8.67 -3.94
C TYR A 180 -9.28 -9.24 -2.79
N ARG A 181 -9.16 -10.55 -2.58
CA ARG A 181 -9.97 -11.30 -1.62
C ARG A 181 -9.13 -12.23 -0.75
N HIS A 182 -9.50 -12.32 0.53
CA HIS A 182 -9.02 -13.30 1.47
C HIS A 182 -10.12 -14.37 1.64
N TYR A 183 -9.84 -15.61 1.20
CA TYR A 183 -10.81 -16.72 1.11
C TYR A 183 -12.17 -16.34 0.49
N GLY A 184 -12.17 -15.50 -0.55
CA GLY A 184 -13.38 -15.04 -1.26
C GLY A 184 -14.06 -13.80 -0.67
N THR A 185 -13.69 -13.36 0.53
CA THR A 185 -14.16 -12.09 1.11
C THR A 185 -13.26 -10.94 0.64
N PRO A 186 -13.78 -9.82 0.09
CA PRO A 186 -12.96 -8.68 -0.34
C PRO A 186 -12.17 -8.07 0.82
N ILE A 187 -10.94 -7.65 0.55
CA ILE A 187 -10.05 -6.99 1.51
C ILE A 187 -10.18 -5.48 1.33
N VAL A 188 -10.49 -4.76 2.40
CA VAL A 188 -10.63 -3.30 2.41
C VAL A 188 -9.57 -2.72 3.34
N PRO A 189 -8.44 -2.23 2.80
CA PRO A 189 -7.54 -1.38 3.57
C PRO A 189 -8.23 -0.09 3.98
N VAL A 190 -7.90 0.42 5.15
CA VAL A 190 -8.45 1.66 5.69
C VAL A 190 -7.30 2.53 6.20
N PHE A 191 -7.07 3.66 5.53
CA PHE A 191 -6.17 4.69 6.05
C PHE A 191 -6.98 5.49 7.08
N ASN A 192 -7.00 4.94 8.30
CA ASN A 192 -7.84 5.44 9.37
C ASN A 192 -7.15 6.57 10.14
N ASP A 193 -7.89 7.61 10.45
CA ASP A 193 -7.55 8.58 11.51
C ASP A 193 -8.29 8.24 12.82
N PRO A 194 -7.88 8.84 13.96
CA PRO A 194 -8.63 8.75 15.22
C PRO A 194 -10.11 9.18 15.11
N GLU A 195 -10.43 10.02 14.12
CA GLU A 195 -11.77 10.56 13.86
C GLU A 195 -12.59 9.75 12.83
N THR A 196 -12.14 8.56 12.40
CA THR A 196 -12.81 7.76 11.36
C THR A 196 -14.23 7.35 11.77
N ILE A 197 -15.26 7.83 11.08
CA ILE A 197 -16.66 7.43 11.30
C ILE A 197 -16.94 6.15 10.48
N PHE A 198 -16.57 5.01 11.07
CA PHE A 198 -16.75 3.71 10.45
C PHE A 198 -18.25 3.33 10.32
N VAL A 199 -18.64 2.96 9.11
CA VAL A 199 -19.92 2.30 8.81
C VAL A 199 -19.61 1.07 7.96
N ALA A 200 -20.21 -0.08 8.31
CA ALA A 200 -20.00 -1.29 7.53
C ALA A 200 -20.53 -1.12 6.09
N LEU A 201 -19.69 -1.44 5.11
CA LEU A 201 -20.04 -1.40 3.70
C LEU A 201 -21.21 -2.38 3.40
N PRO A 202 -22.03 -2.14 2.35
CA PRO A 202 -23.23 -2.94 2.07
C PRO A 202 -22.94 -4.35 1.52
N MET A 203 -21.72 -4.87 1.70
CA MET A 203 -21.36 -6.27 1.48
C MET A 203 -20.24 -6.70 2.45
N PRO A 204 -20.11 -7.99 2.81
CA PRO A 204 -19.07 -8.47 3.72
C PRO A 204 -17.65 -8.16 3.22
N ALA A 205 -16.76 -7.78 4.14
CA ALA A 205 -15.38 -7.43 3.86
C ALA A 205 -14.45 -7.83 5.03
N VAL A 206 -13.17 -7.98 4.75
CA VAL A 206 -12.09 -8.00 5.76
C VAL A 206 -11.46 -6.60 5.78
N TYR A 207 -11.76 -5.83 6.82
CA TYR A 207 -11.17 -4.51 7.04
C TYR A 207 -9.81 -4.64 7.71
N ILE A 208 -8.81 -3.97 7.16
CA ILE A 208 -7.45 -3.89 7.72
C ILE A 208 -7.03 -2.43 7.87
N THR A 209 -6.24 -2.11 8.88
CA THR A 209 -5.95 -0.71 9.26
C THR A 209 -4.46 -0.46 9.47
N ARG A 210 -4.01 0.80 9.56
CA ARG A 210 -2.60 1.13 9.87
C ARG A 210 -2.13 0.51 11.20
N TYR A 211 -0.98 -0.17 11.19
CA TYR A 211 -0.34 -0.72 12.39
C TYR A 211 0.22 0.36 13.33
N GLU A 212 0.48 1.55 12.79
CA GLU A 212 0.98 2.73 13.51
C GLU A 212 -0.05 3.33 14.48
N LEU A 213 -1.26 2.77 14.55
CA LEU A 213 -2.37 3.20 15.40
C LEU A 213 -2.96 2.02 16.19
N ASP A 214 -3.61 2.31 17.32
CA ASP A 214 -4.38 1.32 18.07
C ASP A 214 -5.46 0.68 17.18
N LYS A 215 -5.41 -0.65 17.01
CA LYS A 215 -6.33 -1.37 16.11
C LYS A 215 -7.79 -1.20 16.60
N PRO A 216 -8.68 -0.56 15.83
CA PRO A 216 -10.06 -0.32 16.23
C PRO A 216 -10.88 -1.61 16.16
N TRP A 217 -11.97 -1.64 16.91
CA TRP A 217 -12.83 -2.83 17.08
C TRP A 217 -13.39 -3.42 15.77
N TRP A 218 -13.49 -2.61 14.71
CA TRP A 218 -13.99 -3.01 13.40
C TRP A 218 -12.91 -3.61 12.48
N ALA A 219 -11.62 -3.41 12.78
CA ALA A 219 -10.51 -3.89 11.97
C ALA A 219 -10.13 -5.33 12.35
N GLN A 220 -10.14 -6.22 11.36
CA GLN A 220 -9.78 -7.62 11.51
C GLN A 220 -8.28 -7.78 11.73
N ASP A 221 -7.46 -7.10 10.94
CA ASP A 221 -5.99 -7.16 10.96
C ASP A 221 -5.36 -5.77 10.72
N THR A 222 -4.03 -5.68 10.67
CA THR A 222 -3.31 -4.42 10.37
C THR A 222 -2.31 -4.57 9.23
N TYR A 223 -1.93 -3.45 8.63
CA TYR A 223 -0.83 -3.31 7.66
C TYR A 223 0.10 -2.15 8.05
N PRO A 224 1.41 -2.22 7.80
CA PRO A 224 2.35 -1.16 8.11
C PRO A 224 2.38 -0.06 7.03
N TRP A 225 2.62 1.18 7.45
CA TRP A 225 2.98 2.30 6.59
C TRP A 225 4.52 2.49 6.58
N VAL A 226 4.95 3.67 6.13
CA VAL A 226 6.31 4.18 6.34
C VAL A 226 6.56 4.42 7.83
N ASN A 227 7.76 4.08 8.32
CA ASN A 227 8.13 4.24 9.72
C ASN A 227 9.63 4.57 9.87
N SER A 228 9.99 5.46 10.80
CA SER A 228 11.38 5.91 10.98
C SER A 228 12.36 4.84 11.48
N ASN A 229 11.86 3.78 12.13
CA ASN A 229 12.65 2.60 12.49
C ASN A 229 12.31 1.41 11.59
N ALA A 230 12.16 1.67 10.28
CA ALA A 230 11.69 0.80 9.21
C ALA A 230 11.90 -0.71 9.47
N VAL A 231 13.16 -1.17 9.48
CA VAL A 231 13.50 -2.60 9.58
C VAL A 231 13.07 -3.20 10.91
N THR A 232 13.38 -2.55 12.04
CA THR A 232 13.11 -3.08 13.39
C THR A 232 11.61 -3.15 13.67
N ASN A 233 10.87 -2.12 13.28
CA ASN A 233 9.41 -2.07 13.49
C ASN A 233 8.68 -3.02 12.53
N ALA A 234 9.11 -3.12 11.26
CA ALA A 234 8.58 -4.11 10.33
C ALA A 234 8.86 -5.55 10.79
N GLN A 235 10.08 -5.88 11.22
CA GLN A 235 10.42 -7.21 11.74
C GLN A 235 9.72 -7.56 13.06
N LYS A 236 9.42 -6.56 13.90
CA LYS A 236 8.56 -6.73 15.08
C LYS A 236 7.14 -7.12 14.64
N TYR A 237 6.53 -6.31 13.77
CA TYR A 237 5.20 -6.56 13.21
C TYR A 237 5.11 -7.93 12.51
N TYR A 238 6.06 -8.31 11.64
CA TYR A 238 6.06 -9.63 10.95
C TYR A 238 6.18 -10.85 11.89
N ARG A 239 6.45 -10.64 13.18
CA ARG A 239 6.51 -11.67 14.24
C ARG A 239 5.33 -11.60 15.21
N GLU A 240 4.49 -10.58 15.09
CA GLU A 240 3.23 -10.50 15.84
C GLU A 240 2.18 -11.43 15.24
N TRP A 241 1.12 -11.67 16.02
CA TRP A 241 0.10 -12.64 15.64
C TRP A 241 -0.99 -11.97 14.79
N HIS A 242 -1.03 -12.35 13.51
CA HIS A 242 -2.00 -11.87 12.52
C HIS A 242 -3.16 -12.88 12.36
N PRO A 243 -4.40 -12.55 12.80
CA PRO A 243 -5.54 -13.47 12.70
C PRO A 243 -5.96 -13.84 11.27
N TYR A 244 -5.71 -12.98 10.29
CA TYR A 244 -6.14 -13.17 8.90
C TYR A 244 -4.94 -13.24 7.97
N MET A 245 -4.07 -12.22 7.96
CA MET A 245 -2.94 -12.19 7.03
C MET A 245 -1.83 -11.23 7.45
N VAL A 246 -0.58 -11.63 7.23
CA VAL A 246 0.57 -10.71 7.28
C VAL A 246 0.61 -9.91 5.98
N ILE A 247 0.75 -8.59 6.08
CA ILE A 247 0.99 -7.68 4.94
C ILE A 247 2.28 -6.93 5.22
N ALA A 248 3.26 -7.03 4.31
CA ALA A 248 4.49 -6.27 4.42
C ALA A 248 4.42 -4.93 3.72
N SER A 249 5.30 -3.99 4.11
CA SER A 249 5.57 -2.77 3.37
C SER A 249 7.01 -2.74 2.87
N ALA A 250 7.23 -2.14 1.71
CA ALA A 250 8.56 -1.75 1.25
C ALA A 250 8.53 -0.38 0.54
N TYR A 251 9.55 0.45 0.78
CA TYR A 251 9.62 1.84 0.32
C TYR A 251 11.07 2.28 0.09
N ARG A 252 11.25 3.23 -0.82
CA ARG A 252 12.55 3.89 -1.09
C ARG A 252 13.08 4.68 0.11
N GLY A 253 12.18 5.33 0.83
CA GLY A 253 12.47 6.33 1.84
C GLY A 253 11.23 7.21 2.02
N PHE A 254 11.42 8.37 2.65
CA PHE A 254 10.39 9.36 2.95
C PHE A 254 11.07 10.71 3.12
N LYS A 255 10.63 11.70 2.36
CA LYS A 255 11.15 13.07 2.40
C LYS A 255 10.03 13.99 1.98
N ASP A 256 9.14 14.26 2.93
CA ASP A 256 7.92 15.01 2.66
C ASP A 256 8.15 16.51 2.47
N CYS A 257 7.25 17.15 1.73
CA CYS A 257 7.18 18.61 1.58
C CYS A 257 6.04 19.21 2.43
N TYR A 258 5.59 18.53 3.49
CA TYR A 258 4.44 19.01 4.27
C TYR A 258 4.83 20.14 5.24
N PRO A 259 3.98 21.16 5.44
CA PRO A 259 4.31 22.31 6.29
C PRO A 259 4.65 21.97 7.75
N ASN A 260 4.19 20.80 8.23
CA ASN A 260 4.41 20.29 9.57
C ASN A 260 5.49 19.19 9.65
N HIS A 261 6.16 18.83 8.54
CA HIS A 261 7.21 17.81 8.40
C HIS A 261 6.86 16.49 9.10
N ALA A 262 6.16 15.61 8.38
CA ALA A 262 5.60 14.37 8.95
C ALA A 262 6.67 13.44 9.56
N LEU A 263 7.92 13.51 9.09
CA LEU A 263 9.09 12.99 9.82
C LEU A 263 10.16 14.08 9.95
N SER A 264 10.63 14.34 11.17
CA SER A 264 11.65 15.36 11.47
C SER A 264 13.07 15.05 10.93
N THR A 265 13.25 13.92 10.27
CA THR A 265 14.51 13.51 9.63
C THR A 265 14.16 12.64 8.42
N PRO A 266 14.59 12.99 7.19
CA PRO A 266 14.30 12.21 6.00
C PRO A 266 14.81 10.77 6.10
N LEU A 267 13.98 9.81 5.68
CA LEU A 267 14.37 8.42 5.49
C LEU A 267 14.84 8.23 4.05
N GLN A 268 15.98 7.58 3.84
CA GLN A 268 16.55 7.32 2.51
C GLN A 268 17.19 5.92 2.49
N ASP A 269 17.44 5.35 1.31
CA ASP A 269 18.14 4.07 1.12
C ASP A 269 17.42 2.88 1.82
N GLN A 270 16.08 2.85 1.80
CA GLN A 270 15.27 1.84 2.50
C GLN A 270 14.76 0.69 1.61
N LEU A 271 14.80 0.82 0.27
CA LEU A 271 14.14 -0.11 -0.65
C LEU A 271 14.65 -1.55 -0.55
N HIS A 272 15.93 -1.81 -0.84
CA HIS A 272 16.52 -3.16 -0.71
C HIS A 272 16.30 -3.74 0.70
N THR A 273 16.45 -2.92 1.74
CA THR A 273 16.40 -3.37 3.14
C THR A 273 14.98 -3.77 3.55
N THR A 274 13.97 -3.01 3.12
CA THR A 274 12.56 -3.33 3.39
C THR A 274 12.04 -4.48 2.51
N LEU A 275 12.42 -4.53 1.23
CA LEU A 275 12.16 -5.67 0.33
C LEU A 275 12.75 -6.99 0.89
N ALA A 276 14.01 -6.96 1.33
CA ALA A 276 14.69 -8.12 1.90
C ALA A 276 14.12 -8.53 3.28
N ALA A 277 13.58 -7.59 4.06
CA ALA A 277 12.86 -7.89 5.29
C ALA A 277 11.51 -8.55 5.01
N ALA A 278 10.74 -8.06 4.03
CA ALA A 278 9.43 -8.59 3.65
C ALA A 278 9.50 -10.05 3.17
N SER A 279 10.42 -10.37 2.26
CA SER A 279 10.57 -11.71 1.68
C SER A 279 10.99 -12.82 2.67
N GLN A 280 11.39 -12.47 3.90
CA GLN A 280 11.71 -13.44 4.96
C GLN A 280 10.46 -14.09 5.58
N TYR A 281 9.30 -13.42 5.54
CA TYR A 281 8.10 -13.83 6.27
C TYR A 281 6.96 -14.34 5.37
N ASN A 282 7.19 -14.41 4.05
CA ASN A 282 6.24 -14.93 3.04
C ASN A 282 4.80 -14.39 3.23
N PRO A 283 4.62 -13.05 3.25
CA PRO A 283 3.33 -12.43 3.56
C PRO A 283 2.28 -12.71 2.46
N ALA A 284 1.01 -12.42 2.75
CA ALA A 284 -0.04 -12.48 1.74
C ALA A 284 0.20 -11.41 0.66
N PHE A 285 0.54 -10.19 1.09
CA PHE A 285 0.86 -9.06 0.23
C PHE A 285 2.16 -8.36 0.68
N VAL A 286 2.90 -7.78 -0.26
CA VAL A 286 3.81 -6.67 0.00
C VAL A 286 3.23 -5.43 -0.67
N GLN A 287 2.89 -4.44 0.15
CA GLN A 287 2.52 -3.10 -0.25
C GLN A 287 3.80 -2.28 -0.53
N LEU A 288 4.03 -2.00 -1.79
CA LEU A 288 5.03 -1.05 -2.25
C LEU A 288 4.50 0.37 -1.99
N LEU A 289 5.23 1.13 -1.18
CA LEU A 289 4.90 2.48 -0.73
C LEU A 289 5.86 3.48 -1.40
N THR A 290 5.43 4.28 -2.37
CA THR A 290 4.12 4.30 -3.07
C THR A 290 4.35 4.24 -4.57
N TRP A 291 3.32 4.29 -5.41
CA TRP A 291 3.54 4.56 -6.84
C TRP A 291 3.88 6.03 -7.02
N ASN A 292 2.97 6.93 -6.66
CA ASN A 292 3.01 8.34 -7.04
C ASN A 292 2.72 9.32 -5.89
N ASP A 293 2.98 8.99 -4.62
CA ASP A 293 2.95 10.01 -3.56
C ASP A 293 4.24 10.84 -3.56
N PHE A 294 4.23 11.84 -4.46
CA PHE A 294 5.24 12.89 -4.53
C PHE A 294 5.26 13.79 -3.29
N GLY A 295 4.15 13.93 -2.56
CA GLY A 295 4.06 14.78 -1.38
C GLY A 295 4.89 14.24 -0.22
N GLU A 296 4.90 12.92 -0.04
CA GLU A 296 5.76 12.20 0.91
C GLU A 296 7.16 11.87 0.38
N GLY A 297 7.39 11.99 -0.93
CA GLY A 297 8.66 11.60 -1.57
C GLY A 297 8.89 10.08 -1.66
N THR A 298 7.84 9.29 -1.44
CA THR A 298 7.85 7.81 -1.37
C THR A 298 7.70 7.15 -2.75
N GLN A 299 7.46 7.93 -3.80
CA GLN A 299 7.05 7.46 -5.12
C GLN A 299 8.08 6.55 -5.83
N LEU A 300 7.62 5.40 -6.32
CA LEU A 300 8.36 4.47 -7.18
C LEU A 300 8.10 4.70 -8.68
N GLU A 301 7.15 5.59 -9.01
CA GLU A 301 6.97 6.12 -10.36
C GLU A 301 8.31 6.75 -10.82
N PRO A 302 8.79 6.45 -12.05
CA PRO A 302 10.05 6.99 -12.53
C PRO A 302 10.14 8.52 -12.40
N SER A 303 11.15 9.00 -11.67
CA SER A 303 11.21 10.38 -11.16
C SER A 303 12.61 10.99 -11.24
N TRP A 304 12.67 12.31 -11.39
CA TRP A 304 13.89 13.12 -11.25
C TRP A 304 13.87 13.89 -9.93
N LEU A 305 15.04 14.24 -9.38
CA LEU A 305 15.14 15.22 -8.29
C LEU A 305 14.96 16.62 -8.87
N ARG A 306 14.13 17.47 -8.26
CA ARG A 306 13.95 18.87 -8.68
C ARG A 306 15.16 19.74 -8.24
N PRO A 307 15.71 20.59 -9.13
CA PRO A 307 16.61 21.67 -8.74
C PRO A 307 15.96 22.62 -7.72
N VAL A 308 16.78 23.22 -6.85
CA VAL A 308 16.32 24.04 -5.71
C VAL A 308 15.45 25.22 -6.16
N ASP A 309 15.82 25.83 -7.28
CA ASP A 309 15.22 26.98 -7.94
C ASP A 309 14.20 26.63 -9.04
N GLN A 310 13.95 25.34 -9.33
CA GLN A 310 13.02 24.95 -10.40
C GLN A 310 11.57 25.24 -10.00
N CYS A 311 11.05 26.33 -10.55
CA CYS A 311 9.64 26.73 -10.47
C CYS A 311 8.68 25.66 -11.02
N ARG A 312 7.49 25.54 -10.42
CA ARG A 312 6.35 24.82 -11.00
C ARG A 312 5.29 25.78 -11.53
N ASP A 313 5.50 26.30 -12.73
CA ASP A 313 4.72 27.39 -13.34
C ASP A 313 3.23 27.06 -13.58
N ILE A 314 2.85 25.77 -13.55
CA ILE A 314 1.46 25.30 -13.69
C ILE A 314 0.52 25.76 -12.55
N CYS A 315 1.07 26.32 -11.47
CA CYS A 315 0.34 26.72 -10.24
C CYS A 315 0.19 28.24 -10.06
N SER A 316 0.29 28.99 -11.15
CA SER A 316 0.19 30.46 -11.22
C SER A 316 -0.90 31.08 -10.31
N PRO A 317 -0.62 32.17 -9.56
CA PRO A 317 0.54 33.04 -9.68
C PRO A 317 1.69 32.76 -8.69
N LYS A 318 1.55 31.81 -7.74
CA LYS A 318 2.66 31.47 -6.83
C LYS A 318 3.52 30.37 -7.44
N CYS A 319 4.80 30.69 -7.62
CA CYS A 319 5.83 29.75 -8.02
C CYS A 319 6.30 28.97 -6.79
N ASP A 320 5.81 27.74 -6.61
CA ASP A 320 6.29 26.85 -5.53
C ASP A 320 7.55 26.12 -5.96
N THR A 321 8.64 26.41 -5.26
CA THR A 321 9.99 25.86 -5.48
C THR A 321 10.27 24.73 -4.50
N VAL A 322 11.42 24.06 -4.66
CA VAL A 322 11.91 23.11 -3.63
C VAL A 322 12.35 23.87 -2.36
N ALA A 323 12.71 25.15 -2.49
CA ALA A 323 12.96 26.02 -1.34
C ALA A 323 11.68 26.37 -0.54
N ASP A 324 10.48 26.10 -1.06
CA ASP A 324 9.23 26.16 -0.28
C ASP A 324 8.99 24.89 0.57
N CYS A 325 9.73 23.78 0.33
CA CYS A 325 9.73 22.58 1.18
C CYS A 325 10.69 22.68 2.38
N PHE A 326 11.32 23.84 2.60
CA PHE A 326 12.64 23.94 3.25
C PHE A 326 12.63 24.48 4.68
N ASN A 327 13.60 24.04 5.49
CA ASN A 327 13.79 24.52 6.87
C ASN A 327 15.25 24.57 7.40
N GLY A 328 16.30 24.37 6.57
CA GLY A 328 17.69 24.65 7.04
C GLY A 328 18.89 24.05 6.28
N ASP A 329 18.75 22.92 5.58
CA ASP A 329 19.89 22.16 5.04
C ASP A 329 20.51 22.71 3.73
N THR A 330 21.68 23.35 3.80
CA THR A 330 22.34 23.93 2.61
C THR A 330 22.88 22.88 1.62
N TYR A 331 22.22 22.69 0.46
CA TYR A 331 22.68 21.75 -0.58
C TYR A 331 22.53 22.24 -2.03
N PHE A 332 23.61 22.03 -2.79
CA PHE A 332 23.61 21.83 -4.24
C PHE A 332 24.19 20.42 -4.48
N ASP A 333 23.61 19.64 -5.39
CA ASP A 333 24.30 18.48 -6.00
C ASP A 333 23.84 18.33 -7.45
N CYS A 334 24.79 18.05 -8.33
CA CYS A 334 24.59 17.85 -9.75
C CYS A 334 25.09 16.48 -10.25
N SER A 335 25.48 15.58 -9.36
CA SER A 335 26.18 14.34 -9.73
C SER A 335 25.30 13.11 -9.87
N LYS A 336 24.22 12.98 -9.08
CA LYS A 336 23.45 11.73 -8.96
C LYS A 336 21.97 11.94 -8.62
N PRO A 337 21.08 11.06 -9.10
CA PRO A 337 19.17 10.76 -8.21
C PRO A 337 19.30 10.58 -6.70
N VAL A 338 18.18 10.63 -5.99
CA VAL A 338 18.14 10.28 -4.58
C VAL A 338 16.96 9.35 -4.33
N GLY A 339 17.26 8.21 -3.72
CA GLY A 339 16.38 7.09 -3.39
C GLY A 339 17.23 5.99 -2.75
N MET A 340 18.32 5.65 -3.44
CA MET A 340 19.53 5.04 -2.90
C MET A 340 20.78 5.78 -3.42
N ALA A 341 22.00 5.38 -3.00
CA ALA A 341 23.29 5.96 -3.42
C ALA A 341 23.61 6.00 -4.95
N TYR A 342 22.72 5.46 -5.79
CA TYR A 342 22.80 5.45 -7.26
C TYR A 342 21.51 5.95 -7.95
N GLY A 343 20.72 6.77 -7.27
CA GLY A 343 19.77 7.66 -7.97
C GLY A 343 20.31 8.95 -8.87
N PRO A 344 19.38 10.47 -10.43
CA PRO A 344 19.82 11.31 -11.70
C PRO A 344 20.51 12.69 -11.42
N GLY A 345 21.73 12.90 -11.93
CA GLY A 345 22.46 14.15 -11.67
C GLY A 345 21.86 15.38 -12.39
N HIS A 346 21.71 16.49 -11.67
CA HIS A 346 21.38 17.80 -12.26
C HIS A 346 22.50 18.23 -13.25
N PRO A 347 22.24 19.01 -14.33
CA PRO A 347 23.14 19.09 -15.50
C PRO A 347 24.54 19.76 -15.37
N ALA A 348 25.15 19.83 -14.18
CA ALA A 348 26.36 20.63 -13.91
C ALA A 348 27.55 19.86 -13.29
N CYS A 349 27.42 18.58 -12.93
CA CYS A 349 28.53 17.74 -12.45
C CYS A 349 28.72 16.54 -13.40
N GLY A 350 29.94 16.04 -13.54
CA GLY A 350 30.26 14.93 -14.43
C GLY A 350 30.42 13.58 -13.74
N ASN A 351 30.13 12.50 -14.49
CA ASN A 351 30.53 11.09 -14.30
C ASN A 351 29.80 10.29 -13.20
N THR A 352 29.57 8.97 -13.31
CA THR A 352 29.51 8.02 -14.45
C THR A 352 28.69 6.77 -14.02
N GLY A 353 27.61 6.98 -13.26
CA GLY A 353 26.67 5.90 -12.90
C GLY A 353 25.67 5.59 -14.01
N ASP A 354 24.90 4.51 -13.87
CA ASP A 354 23.75 4.25 -14.75
C ASP A 354 22.56 5.07 -14.24
N LEU A 355 22.44 6.32 -14.72
CA LEU A 355 21.60 7.37 -14.12
C LEU A 355 20.10 7.22 -14.45
N SER A 356 19.55 6.02 -14.29
CA SER A 356 18.17 5.69 -14.58
C SER A 356 17.20 6.32 -13.57
N ALA A 357 16.29 7.17 -14.06
CA ALA A 357 15.12 7.61 -13.28
C ALA A 357 14.16 6.46 -12.94
N ARG A 358 14.38 5.24 -13.47
CA ARG A 358 13.65 4.01 -13.11
C ARG A 358 14.35 3.15 -12.05
N ALA A 359 15.51 3.58 -11.50
CA ALA A 359 16.36 2.73 -10.65
C ALA A 359 15.61 2.01 -9.51
N ASP A 360 14.72 2.71 -8.79
CA ASP A 360 13.91 2.10 -7.72
C ASP A 360 12.92 1.03 -8.27
N LEU A 361 12.31 1.28 -9.42
CA LEU A 361 11.43 0.33 -10.11
C LEU A 361 12.21 -0.87 -10.68
N ASP A 362 13.42 -0.65 -11.19
CA ASP A 362 14.33 -1.70 -11.66
C ASP A 362 14.80 -2.60 -10.51
N VAL A 363 15.00 -2.04 -9.30
CA VAL A 363 15.25 -2.80 -8.07
C VAL A 363 14.06 -3.68 -7.69
N VAL A 364 12.84 -3.11 -7.69
CA VAL A 364 11.59 -3.88 -7.45
C VAL A 364 11.45 -5.02 -8.48
N LYS A 365 11.65 -4.72 -9.76
CA LYS A 365 11.58 -5.69 -10.87
C LYS A 365 12.56 -6.85 -10.69
N GLN A 366 13.80 -6.56 -10.32
CA GLN A 366 14.82 -7.58 -10.07
C GLN A 366 14.45 -8.45 -8.85
N HIS A 367 13.97 -7.84 -7.76
CA HIS A 367 13.56 -8.54 -6.54
C HIS A 367 12.36 -9.48 -6.76
N ILE A 368 11.28 -8.97 -7.36
CA ILE A 368 10.07 -9.77 -7.69
C ILE A 368 10.43 -10.93 -8.62
N ARG A 369 11.28 -10.67 -9.64
CA ARG A 369 11.76 -11.71 -10.55
C ARG A 369 12.57 -12.78 -9.85
N ALA A 370 13.48 -12.41 -8.95
CA ALA A 370 14.29 -13.35 -8.18
C ALA A 370 13.41 -14.23 -7.26
N GLU A 371 12.43 -13.66 -6.57
CA GLU A 371 11.49 -14.41 -5.73
C GLU A 371 10.62 -15.38 -6.55
N ARG A 372 10.06 -14.93 -7.68
CA ARG A 372 9.26 -15.79 -8.57
C ARG A 372 10.09 -16.89 -9.26
N ILE A 373 11.40 -16.70 -9.43
CA ILE A 373 12.32 -17.76 -9.87
C ILE A 373 12.55 -18.77 -8.72
N ARG A 374 12.84 -18.29 -7.51
CA ARG A 374 13.02 -19.14 -6.30
C ARG A 374 11.81 -20.05 -6.03
N LEU A 375 10.59 -19.55 -6.29
CA LEU A 375 9.33 -20.29 -6.15
C LEU A 375 8.95 -21.12 -7.39
N GLY A 376 9.76 -21.16 -8.45
CA GLY A 376 9.49 -21.90 -9.71
C GLY A 376 8.36 -21.33 -10.58
N LEU A 377 7.79 -20.18 -10.19
CA LEU A 377 6.61 -19.55 -10.80
C LEU A 377 6.91 -18.89 -12.16
N ALA A 378 8.17 -18.53 -12.42
CA ALA A 378 8.60 -17.86 -13.65
C ALA A 378 8.13 -18.56 -14.94
N SER A 379 8.01 -19.90 -14.92
CA SER A 379 7.55 -20.69 -16.08
C SER A 379 6.02 -20.70 -16.31
N ARG A 380 5.22 -20.09 -15.42
CA ARG A 380 3.74 -20.03 -15.52
C ARG A 380 3.20 -18.72 -16.09
N HIS A 381 3.92 -17.60 -15.92
CA HIS A 381 3.52 -16.34 -16.55
C HIS A 381 3.79 -16.36 -18.06
N ALA A 382 5.01 -16.66 -18.50
CA ALA A 382 5.39 -16.69 -19.92
C ALA A 382 4.39 -17.48 -20.80
N ARG A 383 3.98 -18.67 -20.35
CA ARG A 383 3.03 -19.57 -21.05
C ARG A 383 1.57 -19.07 -21.13
N ARG A 384 1.25 -17.85 -20.65
CA ARG A 384 -0.02 -17.17 -20.92
C ARG A 384 0.05 -16.10 -22.01
N TYR A 385 1.25 -15.71 -22.46
CA TYR A 385 1.44 -14.57 -23.36
C TYR A 385 1.84 -14.96 -24.80
N ASP A 386 2.27 -16.19 -25.04
CA ASP A 386 2.65 -16.70 -26.38
C ASP A 386 1.47 -17.04 -27.32
N THR A 387 0.22 -16.77 -26.93
CA THR A 387 -1.00 -17.22 -27.67
C THR A 387 -2.00 -16.12 -28.03
N VAL A 388 -1.49 -14.92 -28.35
CA VAL A 388 -2.23 -13.95 -29.21
C VAL A 388 -1.37 -13.61 -30.43
N VAL A 389 -1.21 -14.58 -31.33
CA VAL A 389 -0.74 -14.32 -32.70
C VAL A 389 -1.88 -13.68 -33.48
N LEU A 390 -1.69 -12.42 -33.88
CA LEU A 390 -2.64 -11.69 -34.71
C LEU A 390 -2.88 -12.39 -36.05
N LYS A 391 -4.13 -12.32 -36.53
CA LYS A 391 -4.60 -12.71 -37.86
C LYS A 391 -5.52 -11.63 -38.41
#